data_AF-V4REF8-F1
#
_entry.id   AF-V4REF8-F1
#
_cell.length_a   1.000
_cell.length_b   1.000
_cell.length_c   1.000
_cell.angle_alpha   90.00
_cell.angle_beta   90.00
_cell.angle_gamma   90.00
#
_symmetry.space_group_name_H-M   'P 1'
#
loop_
_entity.id
_entity.type
_entity.pdbx_description
1 polymer ?
#
loop_
_entity_poly.entity_id
_entity_poly.type
_entity_poly.pdbx_seq_one_letter_code
_entity_poly.pdbx_strand_id
1 'polypeptide(L)'
;MANNPTQNGTIQDWIKDKYYASLATTAATNVSYLNTTVAWAVSLMTGALALVLSHEKFPDKPSVGALAVLLIVIGHFFVRASKAYTNMMRFTTLEKSIIKSILNDECGDRTAKEIAQYHVGWHCPLPRRKIALKVLTELGFGYFFLIVIGLLIWTLFKSSPEWSTCFGLWIVYQPKCFSSNQDAFMGLLTGVSFAIPILEILWMFFRSPYFKNIDVLKIAKEQG
;
A
#
# COMPACT_ATOMS: atom_id res chain seq x y z
N MET A 1 -42.62 38.12 -9.91
CA MET A 1 -41.62 37.09 -10.30
C MET A 1 -40.78 36.80 -9.07
N ALA A 2 -41.05 35.69 -8.39
CA ALA A 2 -40.25 35.28 -7.24
C ALA A 2 -38.93 34.73 -7.75
N ASN A 3 -37.81 35.33 -7.33
CA ASN A 3 -36.49 34.74 -7.52
C ASN A 3 -36.47 33.41 -6.78
N ASN A 4 -36.48 32.29 -7.52
CA ASN A 4 -36.18 31.00 -6.93
C ASN A 4 -34.81 31.12 -6.25
N PRO A 5 -34.68 30.84 -4.95
CA PRO A 5 -33.36 30.75 -4.32
C PRO A 5 -32.57 29.73 -5.12
N THR A 6 -31.50 30.20 -5.74
CA THR A 6 -30.63 29.43 -6.61
C THR A 6 -30.07 28.26 -5.82
N GLN A 7 -30.43 27.04 -6.25
CA GLN A 7 -29.88 25.76 -5.75
C GLN A 7 -28.34 25.73 -5.68
N ASN A 8 -27.67 26.66 -6.37
CA ASN A 8 -26.22 26.85 -6.35
C ASN A 8 -25.69 27.42 -5.03
N GLY A 9 -26.46 28.27 -4.32
CA GLY A 9 -26.03 28.82 -3.03
C GLY A 9 -25.87 27.73 -1.97
N THR A 10 -26.81 26.78 -1.93
CA THR A 10 -26.80 25.70 -0.92
C THR A 10 -25.64 24.72 -1.10
N ILE A 11 -25.21 24.44 -2.33
CA ILE A 11 -24.07 23.54 -2.61
C ILE A 11 -22.75 24.24 -2.29
N GLN A 12 -22.59 25.50 -2.68
CA GLN A 12 -21.38 26.27 -2.38
C GLN A 12 -21.17 26.41 -0.87
N ASP A 13 -22.22 26.78 -0.13
CA ASP A 13 -22.18 26.92 1.32
C ASP A 13 -21.88 25.58 2.00
N TRP A 14 -22.47 24.48 1.52
CA TRP A 14 -22.15 23.14 2.03
C TRP A 14 -20.70 22.75 1.80
N ILE A 15 -20.13 23.04 0.62
CA ILE A 15 -18.73 22.74 0.31
C ILE A 15 -17.80 23.55 1.22
N LYS A 16 -18.05 24.87 1.33
CA LYS A 16 -17.23 25.82 2.10
C LYS A 16 -17.27 25.52 3.60
N ASP A 17 -18.46 25.35 4.18
CA ASP A 17 -18.62 25.37 5.63
C ASP A 17 -18.60 23.98 6.26
N LYS A 18 -19.12 22.96 5.58
CA LYS A 18 -19.26 21.60 6.14
C LYS A 18 -18.25 20.64 5.57
N TYR A 19 -18.16 20.56 4.25
CA TYR A 19 -17.35 19.55 3.60
C TYR A 19 -15.85 19.81 3.75
N TYR A 20 -15.40 21.06 3.58
CA TYR A 20 -13.98 21.42 3.71
C TYR A 20 -13.41 21.11 5.10
N ALA A 21 -14.14 21.44 6.17
CA ALA A 21 -13.73 21.12 7.55
C ALA A 21 -13.59 19.60 7.78
N SER A 22 -14.53 18.80 7.26
CA SER A 22 -14.46 17.34 7.32
C SER A 22 -13.30 16.78 6.49
N LEU A 23 -13.00 17.40 5.36
CA LEU A 23 -11.95 16.97 4.44
C LEU A 23 -10.57 17.14 5.06
N ALA A 24 -10.29 18.28 5.68
CA ALA A 24 -9.02 18.55 6.35
C ALA A 24 -8.75 17.51 7.46
N THR A 25 -9.77 17.19 8.25
CA THR A 25 -9.70 16.15 9.30
C THR A 25 -9.45 14.76 8.70
N THR A 26 -10.11 14.44 7.58
CA THR A 26 -9.93 13.17 6.87
C THR A 26 -8.51 13.06 6.29
N ALA A 27 -7.99 14.13 5.70
CA ALA A 27 -6.62 14.18 5.18
C ALA A 27 -5.60 13.93 6.30
N ALA A 28 -5.71 14.65 7.42
CA ALA A 28 -4.85 14.46 8.60
C ALA A 28 -4.91 13.02 9.15
N THR A 29 -6.11 12.43 9.20
CA THR A 29 -6.29 11.04 9.65
C THR A 29 -5.58 10.05 8.72
N ASN A 30 -5.64 10.25 7.39
CA ASN A 30 -4.94 9.39 6.43
C ASN A 30 -3.41 9.52 6.53
N VAL A 31 -2.89 10.73 6.78
CA VAL A 31 -1.46 10.95 7.05
C VAL A 31 -1.03 10.20 8.32
N SER A 32 -1.79 10.35 9.40
CA SER A 32 -1.52 9.64 10.66
C SER A 32 -1.56 8.11 10.49
N TYR A 33 -2.54 7.60 9.74
CA TYR A 33 -2.64 6.18 9.41
C TYR A 33 -1.45 5.67 8.59
N LEU A 34 -0.99 6.45 7.61
CA LEU A 34 0.20 6.12 6.83
C LEU A 34 1.45 6.07 7.72
N ASN A 35 1.68 7.09 8.54
CA ASN A 35 2.81 7.16 9.46
C ASN A 35 2.80 6.00 10.46
N THR A 36 1.62 5.68 11.01
CA THR A 36 1.44 4.54 11.91
C THR A 36 1.77 3.22 11.20
N THR A 37 1.33 3.05 9.96
CA THR A 37 1.63 1.86 9.14
C THR A 37 3.14 1.71 8.91
N VAL A 38 3.83 2.81 8.58
CA VAL A 38 5.29 2.81 8.38
C VAL A 38 6.01 2.52 9.70
N ALA A 39 5.59 3.13 10.81
CA ALA A 39 6.19 2.89 12.12
C ALA A 39 6.09 1.42 12.53
N TRP A 40 4.92 0.78 12.35
CA TRP A 40 4.76 -0.65 12.57
C TRP A 40 5.67 -1.50 11.69
N ALA A 41 5.79 -1.15 10.40
CA ALA A 41 6.70 -1.85 9.49
C ALA A 41 8.14 -1.76 9.98
N VAL A 42 8.61 -0.56 10.39
CA VAL A 42 9.95 -0.34 10.94
C VAL A 42 10.17 -1.15 12.22
N SER A 43 9.26 -1.06 13.19
CA SER A 43 9.41 -1.77 14.47
C SER A 43 9.47 -3.28 14.30
N LEU A 44 8.58 -3.85 13.47
CA LEU A 44 8.59 -5.29 13.17
C LEU A 44 9.86 -5.69 12.42
N MET A 45 10.30 -4.87 11.46
CA MET A 45 11.55 -5.10 10.74
C MET A 45 12.75 -5.12 11.65
N THR A 46 12.94 -4.07 12.45
CA THR A 46 14.08 -3.95 13.36
C THR A 46 14.06 -5.07 14.40
N GLY A 47 12.90 -5.35 15.01
CA GLY A 47 12.76 -6.41 16.00
C GLY A 47 13.05 -7.80 15.42
N ALA A 48 12.48 -8.12 14.26
CA ALA A 48 12.69 -9.41 13.61
C ALA A 48 14.16 -9.58 13.17
N LEU A 49 14.77 -8.55 12.59
CA LEU A 49 16.18 -8.60 12.20
C LEU A 49 17.09 -8.72 13.41
N ALA A 50 16.84 -7.98 14.50
CA ALA A 50 17.62 -8.10 15.72
C ALA A 50 17.56 -9.54 16.27
N LEU A 51 16.36 -10.14 16.33
CA LEU A 51 16.18 -11.52 16.78
C LEU A 51 16.94 -12.51 15.89
N VAL A 52 16.78 -12.43 14.56
CA VAL A 52 17.46 -13.33 13.62
C VAL A 52 18.99 -13.19 13.71
N LEU A 53 19.50 -11.97 13.74
CA LEU A 53 20.94 -11.70 13.75
C LEU A 53 21.60 -11.97 15.12
N SER A 54 20.82 -11.91 16.21
CA SER A 54 21.30 -12.26 17.56
C SER A 54 21.38 -13.77 17.81
N HIS A 55 20.81 -14.59 16.93
CA HIS A 55 20.79 -16.03 17.10
C HIS A 55 22.20 -16.61 16.95
N GLU A 56 22.70 -17.33 17.98
CA GLU A 56 24.09 -17.82 18.04
C GLU A 56 24.52 -18.68 16.84
N LYS A 57 23.55 -19.36 16.21
CA LYS A 57 23.80 -20.25 15.06
C LYS A 57 23.59 -19.58 13.71
N PHE A 58 23.35 -18.27 13.68
CA PHE A 58 23.18 -17.55 12.43
C PHE A 58 24.47 -17.59 11.58
N PRO A 59 24.41 -17.92 10.28
CA PRO A 59 23.24 -18.30 9.49
C PRO A 59 22.88 -19.80 9.56
N ASP A 60 21.65 -20.12 9.95
CA ASP A 60 21.09 -21.48 9.99
C ASP A 60 19.78 -21.63 9.19
N LYS A 61 19.30 -22.88 9.02
CA LYS A 61 18.05 -23.17 8.30
C LYS A 61 16.82 -22.44 8.90
N PRO A 62 16.62 -22.40 10.24
CA PRO A 62 15.56 -21.59 10.85
C PRO A 62 15.60 -20.11 10.47
N SER A 63 16.78 -19.49 10.41
CA SER A 63 16.93 -18.09 10.01
C SER A 63 16.42 -17.80 8.60
N VAL A 64 16.58 -18.75 7.66
CA VAL A 64 16.00 -18.66 6.31
C VAL A 64 14.48 -18.57 6.39
N GLY A 65 13.85 -19.40 7.21
CA GLY A 65 12.39 -19.40 7.40
C GLY A 65 11.89 -18.10 8.02
N ALA A 66 12.60 -17.59 9.04
CA ALA A 66 12.27 -16.32 9.68
C ALA A 66 12.38 -15.13 8.70
N LEU A 67 13.45 -15.07 7.91
CA LEU A 67 13.62 -14.03 6.88
C LEU A 67 12.58 -14.14 5.75
N ALA A 68 12.17 -15.35 5.39
CA ALA A 68 11.11 -15.58 4.40
C ALA A 68 9.74 -15.09 4.90
N VAL A 69 9.37 -15.40 6.15
CA VAL A 69 8.15 -14.87 6.79
C VAL A 69 8.22 -13.35 6.90
N LEU A 70 9.38 -12.79 7.27
CA LEU A 70 9.58 -11.34 7.34
C LEU A 70 9.34 -10.68 5.97
N LEU A 71 9.78 -11.30 4.88
CA LEU A 71 9.53 -10.80 3.52
C LEU A 71 8.04 -10.70 3.19
N ILE A 72 7.23 -11.70 3.59
CA ILE A 72 5.77 -11.67 3.44
C ILE A 72 5.17 -10.49 4.23
N VAL A 73 5.62 -10.32 5.48
CA VAL A 73 5.15 -9.23 6.35
C VAL A 73 5.46 -7.86 5.73
N ILE A 74 6.68 -7.65 5.20
CA ILE A 74 7.03 -6.39 4.50
C ILE A 74 6.13 -6.18 3.28
N GLY A 75 5.89 -7.23 2.49
CA GLY A 75 4.96 -7.19 1.35
C GLY A 75 3.58 -6.66 1.74
N HIS A 76 3.04 -7.21 2.82
CA HIS A 76 1.74 -6.80 3.36
C HIS A 76 1.73 -5.32 3.80
N PHE A 77 2.74 -4.89 4.56
CA PHE A 77 2.86 -3.49 4.99
C PHE A 77 3.07 -2.53 3.81
N PHE A 78 3.81 -2.94 2.78
CA PHE A 78 4.01 -2.18 1.56
C PHE A 78 2.69 -1.91 0.83
N VAL A 79 1.86 -2.95 0.66
CA VAL A 79 0.54 -2.81 0.03
C VAL A 79 -0.38 -1.92 0.88
N ARG A 80 -0.36 -2.10 2.21
CA ARG A 80 -1.13 -1.25 3.14
C ARG A 80 -0.70 0.21 3.05
N ALA A 81 0.60 0.49 3.06
CA ALA A 81 1.16 1.83 2.90
C ALA A 81 0.80 2.44 1.54
N SER A 82 0.81 1.64 0.47
CA SER A 82 0.40 2.10 -0.87
C SER A 82 -1.08 2.49 -0.95
N LYS A 83 -1.96 1.73 -0.29
CA LYS A 83 -3.39 2.11 -0.18
C LYS A 83 -3.57 3.38 0.64
N ALA A 84 -2.88 3.50 1.78
CA ALA A 84 -2.91 4.69 2.62
C ALA A 84 -2.40 5.94 1.87
N TYR A 85 -1.29 5.81 1.16
CA TYR A 85 -0.72 6.87 0.33
C TYR A 85 -1.67 7.30 -0.79
N THR A 86 -2.35 6.33 -1.42
CA THR A 86 -3.38 6.63 -2.44
C THR A 86 -4.52 7.49 -1.86
N ASN A 87 -5.02 7.14 -0.68
CA ASN A 87 -6.07 7.92 -0.01
C ASN A 87 -5.57 9.30 0.39
N MET A 88 -4.37 9.40 0.94
CA MET A 88 -3.73 10.68 1.25
C MET A 88 -3.67 11.59 0.02
N MET A 89 -3.17 11.08 -1.11
CA MET A 89 -3.08 11.87 -2.34
C MET A 89 -4.45 12.30 -2.87
N ARG A 90 -5.48 11.45 -2.76
CA ARG A 90 -6.86 11.81 -3.15
C ARG A 90 -7.38 12.99 -2.34
N PHE A 91 -7.29 12.91 -1.02
CA PHE A 91 -7.83 13.95 -0.15
C PHE A 91 -7.00 15.24 -0.23
N THR A 92 -5.67 15.17 -0.34
CA THR A 92 -4.83 16.34 -0.55
C THR A 92 -5.07 17.01 -1.90
N THR A 93 -5.28 16.25 -2.98
CA THR A 93 -5.65 16.84 -4.29
C THR A 93 -7.02 17.52 -4.22
N LEU A 94 -7.98 16.89 -3.56
CA LEU A 94 -9.32 17.45 -3.41
C LEU A 94 -9.33 18.71 -2.55
N GLU A 95 -8.57 18.71 -1.47
CA GLU A 95 -8.39 19.87 -0.58
C GLU A 95 -7.80 21.05 -1.33
N LYS A 96 -6.71 20.83 -2.09
CA LYS A 96 -6.10 21.86 -2.94
C LYS A 96 -7.07 22.41 -3.96
N SER A 97 -7.90 21.56 -4.55
CA SER A 97 -8.90 22.00 -5.52
C SER A 97 -9.98 22.86 -4.88
N ILE A 98 -10.52 22.43 -3.73
CA ILE A 98 -11.52 23.20 -2.99
C ILE A 98 -10.95 24.55 -2.56
N ILE A 99 -9.74 24.60 -1.99
CA ILE A 99 -9.09 25.86 -1.61
C ILE A 99 -8.97 26.77 -2.83
N LYS A 100 -8.52 26.26 -3.97
CA LYS A 100 -8.41 27.04 -5.21
C LYS A 100 -9.77 27.58 -5.67
N SER A 101 -10.82 26.75 -5.62
CA SER A 101 -12.18 27.16 -5.98
C SER A 101 -12.75 28.20 -5.01
N ILE A 102 -12.43 28.12 -3.71
CA ILE A 102 -12.83 29.11 -2.72
C ILE A 102 -12.14 30.45 -2.99
N LEU A 103 -10.82 30.42 -3.24
CA LEU A 103 -10.03 31.63 -3.48
C LEU A 103 -10.43 32.37 -4.77
N ASN A 104 -10.86 31.62 -5.79
CA ASN A 104 -11.30 32.19 -7.06
C ASN A 104 -12.80 32.54 -7.10
N ASP A 105 -13.54 32.26 -6.02
CA ASP A 105 -15.01 32.30 -5.98
C ASP A 105 -15.71 31.48 -7.09
N GLU A 106 -15.03 30.46 -7.59
CA GLU A 106 -15.51 29.50 -8.59
C GLU A 106 -16.02 28.19 -7.95
N CYS A 107 -16.36 28.23 -6.66
CA CYS A 107 -16.91 27.07 -5.97
C CYS A 107 -18.24 26.69 -6.64
N GLY A 108 -18.43 25.46 -7.09
CA GLY A 108 -19.62 25.10 -7.87
C GLY A 108 -19.50 23.74 -8.54
N ASP A 109 -20.12 23.59 -9.71
CA ASP A 109 -20.23 22.32 -10.43
C ASP A 109 -18.90 21.62 -10.68
N ARG A 110 -17.82 22.38 -10.89
CA ARG A 110 -16.47 21.82 -11.08
C ARG A 110 -15.99 21.12 -9.81
N THR A 111 -16.04 21.80 -8.67
CA THR A 111 -15.63 21.25 -7.37
C THR A 111 -16.52 20.06 -6.99
N ALA A 112 -17.82 20.13 -7.25
CA ALA A 112 -18.75 19.03 -7.03
C ALA A 112 -18.40 17.80 -7.89
N LYS A 113 -18.04 17.98 -9.16
CA LYS A 113 -17.55 16.89 -10.04
C LYS A 113 -16.26 16.28 -9.53
N GLU A 114 -15.32 17.08 -9.03
CA GLU A 114 -14.07 16.58 -8.47
C GLU A 114 -14.30 15.84 -7.14
N ILE A 115 -15.23 16.29 -6.29
CA ILE A 115 -15.68 15.53 -5.11
C ILE A 115 -16.29 14.19 -5.54
N ALA A 116 -17.17 14.19 -6.52
CA ALA A 116 -17.77 12.97 -7.05
C ALA A 116 -16.70 12.00 -7.60
N GLN A 117 -15.72 12.50 -8.35
CA GLN A 117 -14.65 11.70 -8.93
C GLN A 117 -13.69 11.14 -7.87
N TYR A 118 -13.18 11.99 -6.99
CA TYR A 118 -12.11 11.63 -6.07
C TYR A 118 -12.63 11.05 -4.75
N HIS A 119 -13.74 11.51 -4.20
CA HIS A 119 -14.30 10.95 -2.96
C HIS A 119 -15.13 9.70 -3.26
N VAL A 120 -16.10 9.80 -4.17
CA VAL A 120 -17.12 8.73 -4.37
C VAL A 120 -16.73 7.74 -5.46
N GLY A 121 -16.16 8.20 -6.56
CA GLY A 121 -15.65 7.36 -7.65
C GLY A 121 -14.33 6.68 -7.32
N TRP A 122 -13.73 6.98 -6.17
CA TRP A 122 -12.46 6.42 -5.72
C TRP A 122 -11.32 6.55 -6.75
N HIS A 123 -11.40 7.57 -7.61
CA HIS A 123 -10.40 7.76 -8.63
C HIS A 123 -9.06 8.14 -8.01
N CYS A 124 -7.98 7.55 -8.50
CA CYS A 124 -6.65 7.84 -8.03
C CYS A 124 -6.02 8.96 -8.89
N PRO A 125 -5.58 10.10 -8.31
CA PRO A 125 -5.03 11.21 -9.08
C PRO A 125 -3.68 10.88 -9.73
N LEU A 126 -3.02 9.82 -9.27
CA LEU A 126 -1.71 9.38 -9.78
C LEU A 126 -1.78 7.98 -10.40
N PRO A 127 -1.00 7.71 -11.45
CA PRO A 127 -0.79 6.35 -11.92
C PRO A 127 -0.28 5.44 -10.79
N ARG A 128 -0.84 4.24 -10.66
CA ARG A 128 -0.49 3.26 -9.60
C ARG A 128 1.02 3.00 -9.52
N ARG A 129 1.71 2.99 -10.66
CA ARG A 129 3.19 2.82 -10.74
C ARG A 129 3.94 3.94 -10.01
N LYS A 130 3.48 5.18 -10.14
CA LYS A 130 4.10 6.32 -9.44
C LYS A 130 3.90 6.23 -7.93
N ILE A 131 2.72 5.76 -7.48
CA ILE A 131 2.46 5.53 -6.05
C ILE A 131 3.38 4.44 -5.51
N ALA A 132 3.44 3.29 -6.15
CA ALA A 132 4.30 2.20 -5.71
C ALA A 132 5.77 2.62 -5.66
N LEU A 133 6.25 3.34 -6.69
CA LEU A 133 7.61 3.87 -6.70
C LEU A 133 7.86 4.83 -5.54
N LYS A 134 6.94 5.76 -5.28
CA LYS A 134 7.05 6.69 -4.14
C LYS A 134 7.07 5.97 -2.80
N VAL A 135 6.23 4.95 -2.60
CA VAL A 135 6.25 4.17 -1.36
C VAL A 135 7.55 3.37 -1.23
N LEU A 136 8.08 2.83 -2.33
CA LEU A 136 9.37 2.14 -2.32
C LEU A 136 10.52 3.10 -1.97
N THR A 137 10.56 4.29 -2.57
CA THR A 137 11.71 5.20 -2.44
C THR A 137 11.56 6.19 -1.28
N GLU A 138 10.44 6.91 -1.19
CA GLU A 138 10.23 8.00 -0.22
C GLU A 138 9.86 7.45 1.18
N LEU A 139 9.13 6.33 1.25
CA LEU A 139 8.76 5.70 2.54
C LEU A 139 9.74 4.59 2.97
N GLY A 140 10.83 4.40 2.21
CA GLY A 140 11.94 3.51 2.60
C GLY A 140 11.69 2.00 2.45
N PHE A 141 10.52 1.57 1.97
CA PHE A 141 10.22 0.14 1.79
C PHE A 141 11.20 -0.58 0.85
N GLY A 142 11.75 0.14 -0.14
CA GLY A 142 12.78 -0.39 -1.03
C GLY A 142 14.02 -0.86 -0.26
N TYR A 143 14.45 -0.10 0.75
CA TYR A 143 15.57 -0.51 1.62
C TYR A 143 15.23 -1.75 2.43
N PHE A 144 14.00 -1.87 2.96
CA PHE A 144 13.57 -3.05 3.70
C PHE A 144 13.59 -4.31 2.83
N PHE A 145 13.05 -4.22 1.61
CA PHE A 145 13.12 -5.34 0.66
C PHE A 145 14.56 -5.71 0.32
N LEU A 146 15.41 -4.72 0.00
CA LEU A 146 16.81 -4.97 -0.35
C LEU A 146 17.59 -5.64 0.80
N ILE A 147 17.41 -5.17 2.04
CA ILE A 147 18.08 -5.74 3.21
C ILE A 147 17.62 -7.18 3.44
N VAL A 148 16.31 -7.45 3.44
CA VAL A 148 15.79 -8.79 3.73
C VAL A 148 16.08 -9.76 2.60
N ILE A 149 15.92 -9.35 1.33
CA ILE A 149 16.27 -10.19 0.18
C ILE A 149 17.78 -10.47 0.18
N GLY A 150 18.60 -9.45 0.43
CA GLY A 150 20.06 -9.60 0.51
C GLY A 150 20.48 -10.58 1.61
N LEU A 151 19.93 -10.43 2.82
CA LEU A 151 20.18 -11.34 3.94
C LEU A 151 19.66 -12.75 3.65
N LEU A 152 18.48 -12.88 3.07
CA LEU A 152 17.89 -14.17 2.72
C LEU A 152 18.75 -14.92 1.70
N ILE A 153 19.17 -14.25 0.63
CA ILE A 153 20.06 -14.79 -0.39
C ILE A 153 21.40 -15.20 0.26
N TRP A 154 22.02 -14.31 1.04
CA TRP A 154 23.28 -14.60 1.71
C TRP A 154 23.19 -15.80 2.67
N THR A 155 22.12 -15.87 3.47
CA THR A 155 21.85 -16.96 4.41
C THR A 155 21.61 -18.28 3.67
N LEU A 156 20.90 -18.26 2.54
CA LEU A 156 20.69 -19.44 1.69
C LEU A 156 22.03 -19.99 1.15
N PHE A 157 22.89 -19.12 0.61
CA PHE A 157 24.20 -19.53 0.10
C PHE A 157 25.13 -20.05 1.20
N LYS A 158 25.08 -19.45 2.40
CA LYS A 158 25.99 -19.79 3.49
C LYS A 158 25.55 -21.02 4.29
N SER A 159 24.25 -21.18 4.54
CA SER A 159 23.72 -22.25 5.39
C SER A 159 23.68 -23.62 4.69
N SER A 160 23.58 -23.67 3.36
CA SER A 160 23.58 -24.93 2.62
C SER A 160 23.99 -24.72 1.15
N PRO A 161 25.23 -25.04 0.75
CA PRO A 161 25.67 -24.95 -0.65
C PRO A 161 24.77 -25.75 -1.61
N GLU A 162 24.21 -26.86 -1.13
CA GLU A 162 23.27 -27.73 -1.86
C GLU A 162 21.94 -27.02 -2.23
N TRP A 163 21.59 -25.95 -1.52
CA TRP A 163 20.37 -25.18 -1.78
C TRP A 163 20.58 -24.11 -2.84
N SER A 164 21.82 -23.66 -3.03
CA SER A 164 22.15 -22.68 -4.06
C SER A 164 21.89 -23.22 -5.47
N THR A 165 22.15 -24.52 -5.69
CA THR A 165 21.78 -25.23 -6.92
C THR A 165 20.27 -25.39 -7.05
N CYS A 166 19.56 -25.65 -5.96
CA CYS A 166 18.09 -25.76 -5.95
C CYS A 166 17.37 -24.44 -6.24
N PHE A 167 17.88 -23.30 -5.76
CA PHE A 167 17.27 -21.99 -6.01
C PHE A 167 17.38 -21.59 -7.49
N GLY A 168 18.50 -21.91 -8.14
CA GLY A 168 18.66 -21.78 -9.59
C GLY A 168 17.77 -22.74 -10.39
N LEU A 169 17.56 -23.96 -9.88
CA LEU A 169 16.72 -25.00 -10.49
C LEU A 169 15.22 -24.90 -10.18
N TRP A 170 14.80 -24.12 -9.18
CA TRP A 170 13.37 -23.87 -8.90
C TRP A 170 12.69 -23.10 -10.04
N ILE A 171 13.47 -22.33 -10.80
CA ILE A 171 13.03 -21.70 -12.06
C ILE A 171 12.89 -22.75 -13.20
N VAL A 172 13.54 -23.91 -13.09
CA VAL A 172 13.85 -24.81 -14.23
C VAL A 172 13.53 -26.29 -13.96
N TYR A 173 12.60 -26.65 -13.05
CA TYR A 173 12.21 -28.05 -12.74
C TYR A 173 13.23 -28.88 -11.91
N GLN A 174 12.82 -29.35 -10.71
CA GLN A 174 12.78 -30.78 -10.27
C GLN A 174 12.75 -30.89 -8.71
N PRO A 175 11.87 -31.73 -8.12
CA PRO A 175 11.79 -31.97 -6.67
C PRO A 175 12.78 -33.03 -6.13
N LYS A 176 13.76 -33.49 -6.93
CA LYS A 176 14.66 -34.61 -6.55
C LYS A 176 15.83 -34.23 -5.63
N CYS A 177 16.02 -32.95 -5.31
CA CYS A 177 17.19 -32.49 -4.55
C CYS A 177 17.00 -32.46 -3.03
N PHE A 178 15.83 -32.80 -2.50
CA PHE A 178 15.58 -32.74 -1.06
C PHE A 178 15.87 -34.08 -0.39
N SER A 179 16.88 -34.10 0.49
CA SER A 179 17.25 -35.29 1.27
C SER A 179 16.33 -35.52 2.48
N SER A 180 15.56 -34.50 2.89
CA SER A 180 14.65 -34.53 4.04
C SER A 180 13.33 -33.79 3.77
N ASN A 181 12.24 -34.23 4.40
CA ASN A 181 10.95 -33.53 4.41
C ASN A 181 11.06 -32.09 4.92
N GLN A 182 11.98 -31.83 5.86
CA GLN A 182 12.23 -30.49 6.38
C GLN A 182 12.79 -29.57 5.30
N ASP A 183 13.62 -30.09 4.41
CA ASP A 183 14.22 -29.32 3.33
C ASP A 183 13.20 -29.02 2.23
N ALA A 184 12.33 -29.98 1.90
CA ALA A 184 11.22 -29.75 0.98
C ALA A 184 10.25 -28.66 1.48
N PHE A 185 9.92 -28.68 2.79
CA PHE A 185 9.07 -27.66 3.41
C PHE A 185 9.70 -26.26 3.35
N MET A 186 10.98 -26.15 3.70
CA MET A 186 11.69 -24.87 3.70
C MET A 186 11.88 -24.32 2.28
N GLY A 187 12.05 -25.18 1.28
CA GLY A 187 12.05 -24.79 -0.14
C GLY A 187 10.69 -24.27 -0.60
N LEU A 188 9.59 -24.93 -0.21
CA LEU A 188 8.23 -24.43 -0.49
C LEU A 188 7.97 -23.09 0.20
N LEU A 189 8.34 -22.95 1.48
CA LEU A 189 8.15 -21.73 2.25
C LEU A 189 8.86 -20.55 1.60
N THR A 190 10.12 -20.72 1.19
CA THR A 190 10.88 -19.66 0.51
C THR A 190 10.25 -19.29 -0.83
N GLY A 191 9.89 -20.26 -1.67
CA GLY A 191 9.20 -20.00 -2.95
C GLY A 191 7.87 -19.27 -2.77
N VAL A 192 7.04 -19.70 -1.84
CA VAL A 192 5.77 -19.05 -1.48
C VAL A 192 6.00 -17.64 -0.94
N SER A 193 7.08 -17.43 -0.16
CA SER A 193 7.41 -16.12 0.40
C SER A 193 7.86 -15.10 -0.63
N PHE A 194 8.39 -15.52 -1.78
CA PHE A 194 8.59 -14.63 -2.93
C PHE A 194 7.29 -14.42 -3.72
N ALA A 195 6.50 -15.49 -3.90
CA ALA A 195 5.27 -15.43 -4.70
C ALA A 195 4.18 -14.56 -4.05
N ILE A 196 3.96 -14.66 -2.73
CA ILE A 196 2.87 -13.93 -2.05
C ILE A 196 3.03 -12.40 -2.17
N PRO A 197 4.17 -11.79 -1.81
CA PRO A 197 4.36 -10.34 -1.98
C PRO A 197 4.18 -9.91 -3.43
N ILE A 198 4.71 -10.69 -4.39
CA ILE A 198 4.55 -10.41 -5.81
C ILE A 198 3.07 -10.46 -6.19
N LEU A 199 2.33 -11.49 -5.77
CA LEU A 199 0.90 -11.63 -6.03
C LEU A 199 0.08 -10.52 -5.39
N GLU A 200 0.38 -10.11 -4.14
CA GLU A 200 -0.30 -8.99 -3.50
C GLU A 200 -0.02 -7.66 -4.21
N ILE A 201 1.22 -7.43 -4.63
CA ILE A 201 1.63 -6.27 -5.43
C ILE A 201 0.92 -6.27 -6.78
N LEU A 202 0.94 -7.39 -7.51
CA LEU A 202 0.25 -7.55 -8.79
C LEU A 202 -1.27 -7.38 -8.60
N TRP A 203 -1.85 -7.95 -7.55
CA TRP A 203 -3.27 -7.82 -7.25
C TRP A 203 -3.66 -6.35 -6.98
N MET A 204 -2.81 -5.61 -6.26
CA MET A 204 -2.96 -4.16 -6.11
C MET A 204 -2.92 -3.44 -7.47
N PHE A 205 -2.03 -3.86 -8.39
CA PHE A 205 -1.92 -3.27 -9.72
C PHE A 205 -3.06 -3.61 -10.67
N PHE A 206 -3.63 -4.83 -10.60
CA PHE A 206 -4.56 -5.32 -11.61
C PHE A 206 -6.02 -5.42 -11.15
N ARG A 207 -6.28 -5.75 -9.87
CA ARG A 207 -7.61 -6.27 -9.47
C ARG A 207 -8.28 -5.54 -8.31
N SER A 208 -7.60 -4.59 -7.69
CA SER A 208 -8.13 -3.86 -6.53
C SER A 208 -9.52 -3.25 -6.83
N PRO A 209 -10.61 -3.72 -6.19
CA PRO A 209 -12.00 -3.41 -6.55
C PRO A 209 -12.50 -2.03 -6.09
N TYR A 210 -11.60 -1.13 -5.66
CA TYR A 210 -11.92 0.27 -5.30
C TYR A 210 -12.37 1.13 -6.50
N PHE A 211 -12.90 0.54 -7.57
CA PHE A 211 -13.23 1.20 -8.84
C PHE A 211 -14.63 0.83 -9.36
N LYS A 212 -15.49 0.22 -8.53
CA LYS A 212 -16.90 0.05 -8.91
C LYS A 212 -17.60 1.40 -8.73
N ASN A 213 -18.02 2.01 -9.84
CA ASN A 213 -18.78 3.26 -9.88
C ASN A 213 -19.98 3.18 -8.93
N ILE A 214 -19.97 4.00 -7.88
CA ILE A 214 -21.15 4.28 -7.06
C ILE A 214 -21.78 5.55 -7.63
N ASP A 215 -23.07 5.48 -8.00
CA ASP A 215 -23.81 6.59 -8.57
C ASP A 215 -24.03 7.70 -7.52
N VAL A 216 -23.15 8.69 -7.55
CA VAL A 216 -23.09 9.82 -6.60
C VAL A 216 -24.37 10.65 -6.60
N LEU A 217 -25.01 10.75 -7.76
CA LEU A 217 -26.28 11.47 -7.93
C LEU A 217 -27.43 10.84 -7.14
N LYS A 218 -27.31 9.56 -6.76
CA LYS A 218 -28.32 8.88 -5.95
C LYS A 218 -28.16 9.20 -4.47
N ILE A 219 -26.92 9.18 -3.96
CA ILE A 219 -26.63 9.48 -2.54
C ILE A 219 -26.87 10.97 -2.22
N ALA A 220 -26.49 11.87 -3.13
CA ALA A 220 -26.74 13.31 -2.93
C ALA A 220 -28.24 13.66 -2.97
N LYS A 221 -29.06 12.91 -3.71
CA LYS A 221 -30.53 13.04 -3.72
C LYS A 221 -31.21 12.43 -2.50
N GLU A 222 -30.55 11.50 -1.81
CA GLU A 222 -31.11 10.83 -0.63
C GLU A 222 -30.74 11.57 0.68
N GLN A 223 -29.73 12.46 0.66
CA GLN A 223 -29.26 13.21 1.83
C GLN A 223 -29.68 14.69 1.85
N GLY A 224 -30.40 15.19 0.84
CA GLY A 224 -30.96 16.54 0.77
C GLY A 224 -32.45 16.50 0.52
#